data_AF-A0A835HAH7-F1
#
_entry.id   AF-A0A835HAH7-F1
#
_cell.length_a   1.000
_cell.length_b   1.000
_cell.length_c   1.000
_cell.angle_alpha   90.00
_cell.angle_beta   90.00
_cell.angle_gamma   90.00
#
_symmetry.space_group_name_H-M   'P 1'
#
loop_
_entity.id
_entity.type
_entity.pdbx_description
1 polymer ?
#
loop_
_entity_poly.entity_id
_entity_poly.type
_entity_poly.pdbx_seq_one_letter_code
_entity_poly.pdbx_strand_id
1 'polypeptide(L)'
;MDCNKEEARRAQNMVEEKMENKDFIKARKMALIAKRLYPTLENIEKMLAVCEVHCSAQLKYRDCYGILQVVHTVDKASMKKQ
;
A
#
# COMPACT_ATOMS: atom_id res chain seq x y z
N MET A 1 -11.21 5.45 -27.69
CA MET A 1 -10.41 6.43 -26.93
C MET A 1 -10.53 6.05 -25.47
N ASP A 2 -9.61 5.23 -24.97
CA ASP A 2 -9.55 4.82 -23.56
C ASP A 2 -8.33 5.45 -22.91
N CYS A 3 -8.21 6.79 -22.98
CA CYS A 3 -7.05 7.53 -22.46
C CYS A 3 -6.72 7.14 -21.01
N ASN A 4 -7.75 6.94 -20.19
CA ASN A 4 -7.60 6.58 -18.78
C ASN A 4 -6.93 5.20 -18.60
N LYS A 5 -7.16 4.24 -19.51
CA LYS A 5 -6.55 2.91 -19.46
C LYS A 5 -5.06 2.99 -19.81
N GLU A 6 -4.70 3.81 -20.78
CA GLU A 6 -3.31 3.95 -21.20
C GLU A 6 -2.47 4.77 -20.20
N GLU A 7 -3.05 5.82 -19.61
CA GLU A 7 -2.42 6.55 -18.50
C GLU A 7 -2.23 5.68 -17.27
N ALA A 8 -3.21 4.84 -16.92
CA ALA A 8 -3.07 3.89 -15.82
C ALA A 8 -1.97 2.87 -16.09
N ARG A 9 -1.85 2.37 -17.32
CA ARG A 9 -0.76 1.46 -17.72
C ARG A 9 0.61 2.13 -17.64
N ARG A 10 0.74 3.38 -18.09
CA ARG A 10 2.00 4.13 -17.95
C ARG A 10 2.37 4.34 -16.49
N ALA A 11 1.41 4.74 -15.66
CA ALA A 11 1.64 4.88 -14.23
C ALA A 11 2.03 3.55 -13.58
N GLN A 12 1.50 2.42 -14.05
CA GLN A 12 1.88 1.08 -13.62
C GLN A 12 3.35 0.75 -13.95
N ASN A 13 3.79 1.01 -15.19
CA ASN A 13 5.19 0.83 -15.58
C ASN A 13 6.14 1.68 -14.73
N MET A 14 5.74 2.92 -14.38
CA MET A 14 6.54 3.77 -13.49
C MET A 14 6.63 3.20 -12.07
N VAL A 15 5.58 2.53 -11.58
CA VAL A 15 5.62 1.82 -10.29
C VAL A 15 6.61 0.66 -10.35
N GLU A 16 6.60 -0.15 -11.42
CA GLU A 16 7.55 -1.25 -11.61
C GLU A 16 9.00 -0.74 -11.62
N GLU A 17 9.30 0.29 -12.41
CA GLU A 17 10.64 0.89 -12.46
C GLU A 17 11.09 1.35 -11.06
N LYS A 18 10.20 1.94 -10.26
CA LYS A 18 10.54 2.36 -8.89
C LYS A 18 10.69 1.18 -7.93
N MET A 19 9.96 0.09 -8.12
CA MET A 19 10.16 -1.14 -7.35
C MET A 19 11.51 -1.80 -7.67
N GLU A 20 11.93 -1.82 -8.94
CA GLU A 20 13.25 -2.30 -9.35
C GLU A 20 14.38 -1.48 -8.71
N ASN A 21 14.18 -0.16 -8.63
CA ASN A 21 15.10 0.76 -7.94
C ASN A 21 15.02 0.66 -6.40
N LYS A 22 14.27 -0.30 -5.83
CA LYS A 22 14.02 -0.49 -4.38
C LYS A 22 13.39 0.72 -3.69
N ASP A 23 12.81 1.64 -4.44
CA ASP A 23 12.26 2.90 -3.96
C ASP A 23 10.74 2.76 -3.69
N PHE A 24 10.41 1.86 -2.75
CA PHE A 24 9.03 1.41 -2.46
C PHE A 24 8.14 2.55 -1.94
N ILE A 25 8.71 3.58 -1.30
CA ILE A 25 7.96 4.73 -0.80
C ILE A 25 7.36 5.55 -1.96
N LYS A 26 8.16 5.79 -3.01
CA LYS A 26 7.71 6.50 -4.21
C LYS A 26 6.80 5.61 -5.06
N ALA A 27 7.12 4.32 -5.18
CA ALA A 27 6.30 3.34 -5.87
C ALA A 27 4.87 3.30 -5.28
N ARG A 28 4.73 3.28 -3.95
CA ARG A 28 3.42 3.34 -3.26
C ARG A 28 2.61 4.59 -3.64
N LYS A 29 3.25 5.77 -3.62
CA LYS A 29 2.57 7.04 -3.97
C LYS A 29 2.08 7.03 -5.41
N MET A 30 2.89 6.53 -6.35
CA MET A 30 2.51 6.42 -7.76
C MET A 30 1.39 5.40 -7.97
N ALA A 31 1.44 4.26 -7.27
CA ALA A 31 0.40 3.24 -7.35
C ALA A 31 -0.97 3.76 -6.85
N LEU A 32 -0.99 4.62 -5.83
CA LEU A 32 -2.22 5.32 -5.39
C LEU A 32 -2.76 6.29 -6.45
N ILE A 33 -1.88 7.01 -7.15
CA ILE A 33 -2.29 7.92 -8.24
C ILE A 33 -2.88 7.11 -9.39
N ALA A 34 -2.22 6.01 -9.77
CA ALA A 34 -2.69 5.10 -10.79
C ALA A 34 -4.06 4.48 -10.43
N LYS A 35 -4.27 4.12 -9.14
CA LYS A 35 -5.56 3.63 -8.63
C LYS A 35 -6.67 4.67 -8.76
N ARG A 36 -6.36 5.95 -8.54
CA ARG A 36 -7.33 7.05 -8.70
C ARG A 36 -7.69 7.29 -10.16
N LEU A 37 -6.72 7.15 -11.07
CA LEU A 37 -6.92 7.30 -12.50
C LEU A 37 -7.77 6.16 -13.08
N TYR A 38 -7.54 4.92 -12.62
CA TYR A 38 -8.27 3.76 -13.09
C TYR A 38 -8.46 2.72 -11.97
N PRO A 39 -9.51 2.85 -11.15
CA PRO A 39 -9.73 1.98 -10.00
C PRO A 39 -10.07 0.53 -10.39
N THR A 40 -10.45 0.30 -11.64
CA THR A 40 -10.73 -1.03 -12.21
C THR A 40 -9.48 -1.83 -12.59
N LEU A 41 -8.27 -1.30 -12.36
CA LEU A 41 -7.03 -2.02 -12.64
C LEU A 41 -6.69 -3.01 -11.51
N GLU A 42 -7.06 -4.28 -11.68
CA GLU A 42 -6.83 -5.36 -10.68
C GLU A 42 -5.36 -5.48 -10.22
N ASN A 43 -4.40 -5.20 -11.10
CA ASN A 43 -2.97 -5.35 -10.80
C ASN A 43 -2.43 -4.26 -9.85
N ILE A 44 -3.10 -3.11 -9.72
CA ILE A 44 -2.63 -2.00 -8.90
C ILE A 44 -2.75 -2.28 -7.40
N GLU A 45 -3.78 -3.01 -6.97
CA GLU A 45 -3.95 -3.37 -5.56
C GLU A 45 -2.86 -4.35 -5.10
N LYS A 46 -2.50 -5.31 -5.95
CA LYS A 46 -1.40 -6.25 -5.69
C LYS A 46 -0.06 -5.51 -5.55
N MET A 47 0.21 -4.56 -6.45
CA MET A 47 1.43 -3.73 -6.38
C MET A 47 1.49 -2.86 -5.13
N LEU A 48 0.34 -2.29 -4.71
CA LEU A 48 0.22 -1.53 -3.47
C LEU A 48 0.54 -2.39 -2.25
N ALA A 49 -0.02 -3.60 -2.17
CA ALA A 49 0.24 -4.53 -1.07
C ALA A 49 1.74 -4.90 -0.99
N VAL A 50 2.38 -5.18 -2.13
CA VAL A 50 3.83 -5.46 -2.18
C VAL A 50 4.64 -4.26 -1.69
N CYS A 51 4.32 -3.03 -2.16
CA CYS A 51 4.96 -1.81 -1.68
C CYS A 51 4.76 -1.60 -0.17
N GLU A 52 3.57 -1.85 0.35
CA GLU A 52 3.27 -1.69 1.78
C GLU A 52 4.01 -2.69 2.65
N VAL A 53 4.09 -3.96 2.24
CA VAL A 53 4.89 -4.98 2.94
C VAL A 53 6.37 -4.59 2.95
N HIS A 54 6.92 -4.14 1.82
CA HIS A 54 8.32 -3.72 1.73
C HIS A 54 8.61 -2.42 2.52
N CYS A 55 7.71 -1.44 2.48
CA CYS A 55 7.81 -0.24 3.31
C CYS A 55 7.76 -0.58 4.80
N SER A 56 6.86 -1.48 5.20
CA SER A 56 6.74 -1.94 6.60
C SER A 56 7.96 -2.72 7.06
N ALA A 57 8.53 -3.54 6.17
CA ALA A 57 9.75 -4.29 6.44
C ALA A 57 10.98 -3.36 6.59
N GLN A 58 11.07 -2.28 5.80
CA GLN A 58 12.11 -1.26 5.97
C GLN A 58 11.89 -0.38 7.21
N LEU A 59 10.64 -0.17 7.62
CA LEU A 59 10.27 0.55 8.85
C LEU A 59 10.53 -0.24 10.14
N LYS A 60 11.07 -1.47 10.07
CA LYS A 60 11.52 -2.27 11.23
C LYS A 60 12.58 -1.62 12.12
N TYR A 61 12.94 -0.35 11.90
CA TYR A 61 13.66 0.42 12.91
C TYR A 61 12.76 1.16 13.92
N ARG A 62 11.47 1.44 13.64
CA ARG A 62 10.51 2.01 14.62
C ARG A 62 9.05 1.65 14.28
N ASP A 63 8.38 0.91 15.17
CA ASP A 63 6.92 0.68 15.25
C ASP A 63 6.20 -0.12 14.15
N CYS A 64 6.57 -1.40 14.00
CA CYS A 64 5.86 -2.38 13.16
C CYS A 64 4.53 -2.89 13.74
N TYR A 65 4.01 -2.34 14.85
CA TYR A 65 2.75 -2.79 15.48
C TYR A 65 1.50 -2.10 14.92
N GLY A 66 1.63 -1.07 14.09
CA GLY A 66 0.49 -0.32 13.54
C GLY A 66 0.00 -0.76 12.15
N ILE A 67 0.79 -1.56 11.41
CA ILE A 67 0.52 -1.85 9.99
C ILE A 67 -0.19 -3.18 9.77
N LEU A 68 0.01 -4.16 10.65
CA LEU A 68 -1.03 -5.17 10.85
C LEU A 68 -2.18 -4.46 11.55
N GLN A 69 -3.12 -3.88 10.81
CA GLN A 69 -4.47 -3.60 11.30
C GLN A 69 -5.19 -4.92 11.64
N VAL A 70 -4.56 -5.80 12.42
CA VAL A 70 -5.29 -6.68 13.32
C VAL A 70 -5.99 -5.69 14.23
N VAL A 71 -7.30 -5.58 14.05
CA VAL A 71 -8.19 -4.96 15.01
C VAL A 71 -7.73 -5.43 16.38
N HIS A 72 -7.05 -4.54 17.12
CA HIS A 72 -6.86 -4.72 18.54
C HIS A 72 -8.24 -4.40 19.10
N THR A 73 -9.17 -5.37 19.01
CA THR A 73 -10.26 -5.52 19.97
C THR A 73 -9.56 -5.78 21.29
N VAL A 74 -8.98 -4.70 21.84
CA VAL A 74 -8.68 -4.58 23.25
C VAL A 74 -10.05 -4.63 23.90
N ASP A 75 -10.45 -5.85 24.24
CA ASP A 75 -11.45 -6.11 25.25
C ASP A 75 -10.91 -5.51 26.56
N LYS A 76 -11.16 -4.21 26.74
CA LYS A 76 -11.00 -3.50 28.01
C LYS A 76 -12.30 -2.78 28.31
N ALA A 77 -13.37 -3.55 28.38
CA ALA A 77 -14.58 -3.13 29.07
C ALA A 77 -14.76 -4.02 30.31
N SER A 78 -14.09 -3.60 31.38
CA SER A 78 -14.51 -3.75 32.77
C SER A 78 -14.56 -5.16 33.40
N MET A 79 -13.40 -5.70 33.77
CA MET A 79 -13.32 -6.38 35.07
C MET A 79 -13.29 -5.32 36.17
N LYS A 80 -14.44 -5.06 36.81
CA LYS A 80 -14.46 -4.49 38.16
C LYS A 80 -14.43 -5.65 39.16
N LYS A 81 -13.26 -5.86 39.78
CA LYS A 81 -13.15 -6.50 41.08
C LYS A 81 -12.89 -5.40 42.10
N GLN A 82 -13.89 -5.07 42.92
CA GLN A 82 -13.79 -4.91 44.37
C GLN A 82 -15.21 -4.83 44.93
#